data_AF-A0A820P9J7-F1
#
_entry.id   AF-A0A820P9J7-F1
#
_cell.length_a   1.000
_cell.length_b   1.000
_cell.length_c   1.000
_cell.angle_alpha   90.00
_cell.angle_beta   90.00
_cell.angle_gamma   90.00
#
_symmetry.space_group_name_H-M   'P 1'
#
loop_
_entity.id
_entity.type
_entity.pdbx_description
1 polymer ?
#
loop_
_entity_poly.entity_id
_entity_poly.type
_entity_poly.pdbx_seq_one_letter_code
_entity_poly.pdbx_strand_id
1 'polypeptide(L)'
;MANFDASLGDNETEISYYDNGTHFVCTWTKVYLQDQQDAGPFTFQAILQNTGNIYFNYLQIPKVKISSSNHAHRIGLSDAYLS
;
A
#
# COMPACT_ATOMS: atom_id res chain seq x y z
N MET A 1 -5.46 -0.10 7.14
CA MET A 1 -4.32 -0.04 6.19
C MET A 1 -3.01 -0.09 6.98
N ALA A 2 -1.90 -0.57 6.37
CA ALA A 2 -0.58 -0.47 7.01
C ALA A 2 -0.10 1.00 7.00
N ASN A 3 0.77 1.35 7.94
CA ASN A 3 1.24 2.72 8.16
C ASN A 3 2.34 3.10 7.16
N PHE A 4 1.96 3.20 5.88
CA PHE A 4 2.86 3.57 4.79
C PHE A 4 3.07 5.08 4.75
N ASP A 5 4.29 5.49 4.47
CA ASP A 5 4.64 6.89 4.27
C ASP A 5 5.50 7.04 3.01
N ALA A 6 4.94 7.76 2.05
CA ALA A 6 5.55 7.97 0.76
C ALA A 6 6.66 9.04 0.78
N SER A 7 6.77 9.82 1.87
CA SER A 7 7.82 10.84 2.01
C SER A 7 9.18 10.26 2.40
N LEU A 8 9.21 9.02 2.89
CA LEU A 8 10.42 8.37 3.42
C LEU A 8 11.37 7.83 2.35
N GLY A 9 10.93 7.70 1.09
CA GLY A 9 11.69 6.98 0.07
C GLY A 9 12.72 7.78 -0.71
N ASP A 10 13.15 8.97 -0.27
CA ASP A 10 14.22 9.77 -0.87
C ASP A 10 14.21 9.81 -2.42
N ASN A 11 13.03 10.04 -3.01
CA ASN A 11 12.74 10.08 -4.47
C ASN A 11 12.62 8.72 -5.19
N GLU A 12 12.76 7.60 -4.51
CA GLU A 12 12.45 6.28 -5.08
C GLU A 12 10.97 5.90 -5.00
N THR A 13 10.21 6.57 -4.12
CA THR A 13 8.78 6.35 -3.98
C THR A 13 8.00 7.08 -5.06
N GLU A 14 7.09 6.37 -5.70
CA GLU A 14 6.18 6.93 -6.71
C GLU A 14 4.76 6.40 -6.48
N ILE A 15 3.76 7.27 -6.64
CA ILE A 15 2.35 6.89 -6.71
C ILE A 15 1.88 7.21 -8.12
N SER A 16 1.49 6.20 -8.87
CA SER A 16 0.98 6.34 -10.24
C SER A 16 -0.38 5.70 -10.38
N TYR A 17 -1.15 6.17 -11.35
CA TYR A 17 -2.45 5.60 -11.68
C TYR A 17 -2.61 5.37 -13.16
N TYR A 18 -3.43 4.39 -13.50
CA TYR A 18 -3.78 4.04 -14.87
C TYR A 18 -5.26 3.70 -14.93
N ASP A 19 -5.94 4.20 -15.97
CA ASP A 19 -7.34 3.89 -16.25
C ASP A 19 -7.49 3.53 -17.72
N ASN A 20 -8.23 2.46 -17.99
CA ASN A 20 -8.60 2.03 -19.33
C ASN A 20 -10.12 1.90 -19.54
N GLY A 21 -10.93 2.45 -18.63
CA GLY A 21 -12.40 2.40 -18.65
C GLY A 21 -13.01 1.11 -18.10
N THR A 22 -12.20 0.06 -17.88
CA THR A 22 -12.64 -1.19 -17.23
C THR A 22 -11.94 -1.44 -15.91
N HIS A 23 -10.69 -0.99 -15.80
CA HIS A 23 -9.85 -1.11 -14.61
C HIS A 23 -9.27 0.26 -14.30
N PHE A 24 -9.51 0.72 -13.09
CA PHE A 24 -8.76 1.80 -12.47
C PHE A 24 -7.70 1.18 -11.56
N VAL A 25 -6.43 1.45 -11.83
CA VAL A 25 -5.29 0.90 -11.10
C VAL A 25 -4.55 2.05 -10.42
N CYS A 26 -4.38 1.98 -9.11
CA CYS A 26 -3.46 2.83 -8.37
C CYS A 26 -2.28 1.97 -7.91
N THR A 27 -1.05 2.43 -8.19
CA THR A 27 0.19 1.74 -7.89
C THR A 27 1.02 2.57 -6.93
N TRP A 28 1.43 1.96 -5.83
CA TRP A 28 2.43 2.50 -4.91
C TRP A 28 3.73 1.74 -5.14
N THR A 29 4.74 2.45 -5.62
CA THR A 29 6.08 1.92 -5.88
C THR A 29 7.02 2.33 -4.78
N LYS A 30 7.74 1.36 -4.23
CA LYS A 30 8.76 1.54 -3.18
C LYS A 30 8.32 2.43 -2.01
N VAL A 31 7.17 2.15 -1.41
CA VAL A 31 6.70 2.84 -0.20
C VAL A 31 7.21 2.15 1.07
N TYR A 32 7.53 2.92 2.10
CA TYR A 32 8.10 2.41 3.35
C TYR A 32 7.09 2.47 4.49
N LEU A 33 7.25 1.59 5.47
CA LEU A 33 6.50 1.66 6.73
C LEU A 33 7.16 2.69 7.65
N GLN A 34 6.37 3.59 8.24
CA GLN A 34 6.89 4.58 9.20
C GLN A 34 7.65 3.92 10.36
N ASP A 35 7.07 2.86 10.91
CA ASP A 35 7.58 2.19 12.11
C ASP A 35 8.69 1.17 11.80
N GLN A 36 8.91 0.81 10.53
CA GLN A 36 9.80 -0.29 10.12
C GLN A 36 10.49 -0.01 8.78
N GLN A 37 11.19 1.12 8.68
CA GLN A 37 11.93 1.49 7.47
C GLN A 37 13.01 0.45 7.09
N ASP A 38 13.67 -0.14 8.09
CA ASP A 38 14.70 -1.18 7.90
C ASP A 38 14.17 -2.46 7.25
N ALA A 39 12.86 -2.71 7.28
CA ALA A 39 12.28 -3.85 6.56
C ALA A 39 12.51 -3.71 5.05
N GLY A 40 12.56 -2.47 4.56
CA GLY A 40 12.68 -2.14 3.15
C GLY A 40 11.34 -1.76 2.52
N PRO A 41 11.34 -1.49 1.20
CA PRO A 41 10.19 -0.96 0.51
C PRO A 41 9.18 -2.01 0.07
N PHE A 42 7.92 -1.61 0.05
CA PHE A 42 6.78 -2.33 -0.53
C PHE A 42 6.43 -1.75 -1.89
N THR A 43 5.98 -2.62 -2.79
CA THR A 43 5.32 -2.21 -4.03
C THR A 43 4.00 -2.96 -4.15
N PHE A 44 2.90 -2.24 -4.27
CA PHE A 44 1.57 -2.83 -4.37
C PHE A 44 0.62 -2.00 -5.22
N GLN A 45 -0.50 -2.60 -5.59
CA GLN A 45 -1.54 -1.97 -6.39
C GLN A 45 -2.91 -2.19 -5.75
N ALA A 46 -3.78 -1.20 -5.90
CA ALA A 46 -5.22 -1.33 -5.71
C ALA A 46 -5.90 -1.18 -7.08
N ILE A 47 -6.69 -2.18 -7.46
CA ILE A 47 -7.37 -2.24 -8.76
C ILE A 47 -8.87 -2.25 -8.51
N LEU A 48 -9.58 -1.23 -8.98
CA LEU A 48 -11.04 -1.19 -9.04
C LEU A 48 -11.49 -1.59 -10.45
N GLN A 49 -12.25 -2.67 -10.55
CA GLN A 49 -12.94 -3.03 -11.79
C GLN A 49 -14.29 -2.33 -11.88
N ASN A 50 -14.73 -2.04 -13.10
CA ASN A 50 -16.07 -1.50 -13.37
C ASN A 50 -17.22 -2.41 -12.90
N THR A 51 -16.95 -3.69 -12.63
CA THR A 51 -17.88 -4.64 -12.02
C THR A 51 -18.04 -4.45 -10.51
N GLY A 52 -17.25 -3.56 -9.89
CA GLY A 52 -17.24 -3.30 -8.45
C GLY A 52 -16.24 -4.16 -7.66
N ASN A 53 -15.49 -5.06 -8.32
CA ASN A 53 -14.44 -5.83 -7.65
C ASN A 53 -13.23 -4.94 -7.32
N ILE A 54 -12.66 -5.14 -6.13
CA ILE A 54 -11.43 -4.48 -5.70
C ILE A 54 -10.36 -5.54 -5.46
N TYR A 55 -9.23 -5.44 -6.15
CA TYR A 55 -8.07 -6.32 -5.97
C TYR A 55 -6.92 -5.55 -5.34
N PHE A 56 -6.22 -6.20 -4.40
CA PHE A 56 -4.99 -5.71 -3.81
C PHE A 56 -3.84 -6.63 -4.21
N ASN A 57 -2.96 -6.14 -5.08
CA ASN A 57 -1.83 -6.92 -5.59
C ASN A 57 -0.54 -6.46 -4.92
N TYR A 58 0.11 -7.35 -4.18
CA TYR A 58 1.43 -7.08 -3.63
C TYR A 58 2.50 -7.60 -4.59
N LEU A 59 3.22 -6.68 -5.23
CA LEU A 59 4.24 -6.97 -6.24
C LEU A 59 5.62 -7.16 -5.59
N GLN A 60 5.91 -6.40 -4.54
CA GLN A 60 7.11 -6.53 -3.73
C GLN A 60 6.75 -6.41 -2.26
N ILE A 61 7.09 -7.42 -1.47
CA ILE A 61 6.94 -7.43 -0.02
C ILE A 61 8.32 -7.72 0.59
N PRO A 62 8.86 -6.82 1.42
CA PRO A 62 10.11 -7.09 2.13
C PRO A 62 9.94 -8.19 3.18
N LYS A 63 11.07 -8.74 3.66
CA LYS A 63 11.04 -9.65 4.82
C LYS A 63 10.77 -8.84 6.10
N VAL A 64 9.50 -8.71 6.45
CA VAL A 64 9.09 -8.06 7.69
C VAL A 64 9.15 -9.05 8.85
N LYS A 65 9.73 -8.64 9.98
CA LYS A 65 9.63 -9.39 11.24
C LYS A 65 8.25 -9.14 11.85
N ILE A 66 7.38 -10.14 11.77
CA ILE A 66 6.09 -10.12 12.46
C ILE A 66 6.36 -10.61 13.90
N SER A 67 6.36 -9.69 14.88
CA SER A 67 6.47 -10.07 16.29
C SER A 67 5.16 -10.70 16.76
N SER A 68 5.20 -11.90 17.33
CA SER A 68 4.03 -12.56 17.94
C SER A 68 3.66 -12.00 19.32
N SER A 69 4.49 -11.14 19.92
CA SER A 69 4.30 -10.58 21.26
C SER A 69 3.36 -9.37 21.32
N ASN A 70 3.18 -8.65 20.22
CA ASN A 70 2.29 -7.49 20.12
C ASN A 70 1.02 -7.84 19.32
N HIS A 71 0.10 -8.56 19.97
CA HIS A 71 -1.23 -8.86 19.42
C HIS A 71 -2.19 -7.66 19.53
N ALA A 72 -1.89 -6.58 18.80
CA ALA A 72 -2.87 -5.54 18.49
C ALA A 72 -2.95 -5.38 16.97
N HIS A 73 -3.50 -6.38 16.29
CA HIS A 73 -3.77 -6.27 14.85
C HIS A 73 -4.91 -5.28 14.65
N ARG A 74 -4.57 -4.03 14.28
CA ARG A 74 -5.56 -3.04 13.83
C ARG A 74 -5.92 -3.32 12.38
N ILE A 75 -6.93 -4.16 12.17
CA ILE A 75 -7.60 -4.28 10.88
C ILE A 75 -8.64 -3.16 10.83
N GLY A 76 -8.30 -2.06 10.16
CA GLY A 76 -9.18 -0.92 9.97
C GLY A 76 -9.46 -0.68 8.49
N LEU A 77 -10.75 -0.64 8.14
CA LEU A 77 -11.24 0.04 6.94
C LEU A 77 -11.23 1.54 7.26
N SER A 78 -10.30 2.27 6.67
CA SER A 78 -10.24 3.73 6.79
C SER A 78 -10.82 4.34 5.53
N ASP A 79 -11.88 5.12 5.69
CA ASP A 79 -12.39 6.04 4.67
C ASP A 79 -11.49 7.29 4.66
N ALA A 80 -11.18 7.78 3.47
CA ALA A 80 -10.53 9.07 3.26
C ALA A 80 -11.44 9.92 2.37
N TYR A 81 -12.47 10.50 2.97
CA TYR A 81 -13.28 11.54 2.34
C TYR A 81 -12.55 12.87 2.47
N LEU A 82 -11.98 13.36 1.36
CA LEU A 82 -11.55 14.75 1.24
C LEU A 82 -12.72 15.56 0.66
N SER A 83 -13.29 16.45 1.48
CA SER A 83 -14.25 17.48 1.06
C SER A 83 -13.55 18.70 0.50
#